data_AF-A0A376J6B3-F1
#
_entry.id   AF-A0A376J6B3-F1
#
_cell.length_a   1.000
_cell.length_b   1.000
_cell.length_c   1.000
_cell.angle_alpha   90.00
_cell.angle_beta   90.00
_cell.angle_gamma   90.00
#
_symmetry.space_group_name_H-M   'P 1'
#
loop_
_entity.id
_entity.type
_entity.pdbx_description
1 polymer ?
#
loop_
_entity_poly.entity_id
_entity_poly.type
_entity_poly.pdbx_seq_one_letter_code
_entity_poly.pdbx_strand_id
1 'polypeptide(L)'
;MYPFLKTIDPQFELAPEERYAAVIYGKVLPHSRLIRKGLSEGLALVATKQELLTNCSKYKGQYCASSVVKEVFSASSWQLWASTQDIQVMLAESAPDCFIDEVENAASHQDKPFDSLFAQEGIGGISGRNYMTGLLWAIEGLAWAPNYLSRSLVILGELDSHDPGGNWANRPLNSIINILLPWLPHTTADIDRRIAAFNALAREWPDTAWRVLVQLLPNNTQVTSGTHIPTFRNFIPNGFNKRPSGDECRTQIEIYTQLTIELASKSSLRLVDLVENIGSLAPFKFDDAIKLLYDFSKKNR
;
A
#
# COMPACT_ATOMS: atom_id res chain seq x y z
N MET A 1 20.44 -7.24 18.98
CA MET A 1 19.78 -7.08 17.66
C MET A 1 18.71 -6.00 17.70
N TYR A 2 17.78 -6.02 18.66
CA TYR A 2 16.66 -5.05 18.71
C TYR A 2 17.02 -3.55 18.76
N PRO A 3 17.98 -3.08 19.59
CA PRO A 3 18.29 -1.64 19.67
C PRO A 3 18.78 -1.05 18.34
N PHE A 4 19.39 -1.91 17.53
CA PHE A 4 20.06 -1.56 16.30
C PHE A 4 19.10 -1.27 15.14
N LEU A 5 17.99 -2.02 15.05
CA LEU A 5 16.98 -1.82 14.01
C LEU A 5 16.01 -0.68 14.38
N LYS A 6 15.75 -0.47 15.68
CA LYS A 6 14.88 0.61 16.18
C LYS A 6 15.58 1.94 16.46
N THR A 7 16.84 2.09 16.04
CA THR A 7 17.57 3.35 16.18
C THR A 7 16.89 4.45 15.37
N ILE A 8 16.50 5.54 16.05
CA ILE A 8 15.98 6.74 15.39
C ILE A 8 17.13 7.43 14.64
N ASP A 9 16.91 7.76 13.38
CA ASP A 9 17.88 8.50 12.57
C ASP A 9 18.01 9.94 13.10
N PRO A 10 19.19 10.37 13.57
CA PRO A 10 19.37 11.71 14.12
C PRO A 10 19.05 12.83 13.14
N GLN A 11 18.92 12.55 11.83
CA GLN A 11 18.43 13.54 10.86
C GLN A 11 17.06 14.11 11.24
N PHE A 12 16.23 13.36 11.98
CA PHE A 12 14.89 13.80 12.39
C PHE A 12 14.89 14.81 13.55
N GLU A 13 16.06 15.12 14.11
CA GLU A 13 16.27 16.26 15.00
C GLU A 13 16.37 17.60 14.25
N LEU A 14 16.55 17.55 12.92
CA LEU A 14 16.63 18.71 12.05
C LEU A 14 15.26 19.01 11.41
N ALA A 15 15.03 20.28 11.09
CA ALA A 15 13.89 20.69 10.26
C ALA A 15 13.97 20.02 8.87
N PRO A 16 12.84 19.69 8.22
CA PRO A 16 12.84 19.02 6.91
C PRO A 16 13.80 19.62 5.88
N GLU A 17 13.86 20.94 5.83
CA GLU A 17 14.65 21.74 4.88
C GLU A 17 16.15 21.64 5.14
N GLU A 18 16.58 21.20 6.32
CA GLU A 18 18.00 21.08 6.71
C GLU A 18 18.53 19.63 6.58
N ARG A 19 17.64 18.65 6.40
CA ARG A 19 18.00 17.22 6.39
C ARG A 19 18.87 16.80 5.22
N TYR A 20 18.89 17.56 4.13
CA TYR A 20 19.84 17.33 3.03
C TYR A 20 21.30 17.50 3.49
N ALA A 21 21.53 18.35 4.50
CA ALA A 21 22.83 18.66 5.08
C ALA A 21 23.10 17.89 6.39
N ALA A 22 22.29 16.88 6.75
CA ALA A 22 22.40 16.17 8.03
C ALA A 22 23.82 15.65 8.35
N VAL A 23 24.56 15.20 7.33
CA VAL A 23 25.96 14.76 7.47
C VAL A 23 26.88 15.90 7.95
N ILE A 24 26.68 17.12 7.46
CA ILE A 24 27.45 18.30 7.87
C ILE A 24 27.19 18.63 9.34
N TYR A 25 25.95 18.45 9.81
CA TYR A 25 25.56 18.63 11.21
C TYR A 25 25.93 17.44 12.13
N GLY A 26 26.61 16.41 11.61
CA GLY A 26 26.93 15.20 12.37
C GLY A 26 25.68 14.37 12.74
N LYS A 27 24.52 14.65 12.15
CA LYS A 27 23.26 13.94 12.38
C LYS A 27 23.19 12.72 11.47
N VAL A 28 24.05 11.74 11.75
CA VAL A 28 24.14 10.48 11.01
C VAL A 28 23.81 9.31 11.92
N LEU A 29 23.23 8.26 11.36
CA LEU A 29 23.01 7.02 12.09
C LEU A 29 24.34 6.51 12.68
N PRO A 30 24.36 6.05 13.95
CA PRO A 30 25.55 5.51 14.59
C PRO A 30 25.99 4.16 14.00
N HIS A 31 25.22 3.63 13.04
CA HIS A 31 25.30 2.26 12.56
C HIS A 31 25.27 2.22 11.04
N SER A 32 26.05 1.30 10.45
CA SER A 32 26.11 1.13 9.00
C SER A 32 24.77 0.64 8.45
N ARG A 33 24.25 1.34 7.43
CA ARG A 33 23.06 0.93 6.67
C ARG A 33 23.22 -0.44 6.02
N LEU A 34 24.44 -0.80 5.60
CA LEU A 34 24.71 -2.14 5.03
C LEU A 34 24.52 -3.24 6.08
N ILE A 35 24.92 -3.01 7.32
CA ILE A 35 24.74 -3.98 8.41
C ILE A 35 23.25 -4.07 8.78
N ARG A 36 22.52 -2.95 8.83
CA ARG A 36 21.05 -2.93 9.03
C ARG A 36 20.33 -3.77 7.99
N LYS A 37 20.66 -3.54 6.72
CA LYS A 37 20.13 -4.31 5.60
C LYS A 37 20.45 -5.80 5.73
N GLY A 38 21.73 -6.16 5.91
CA GLY A 38 22.15 -7.56 6.04
C GLY A 38 21.53 -8.30 7.22
N LEU A 39 21.32 -7.62 8.37
CA LEU A 39 20.61 -8.20 9.50
C LEU A 39 19.12 -8.44 9.19
N SER A 40 18.46 -7.50 8.51
CA SER A 40 17.05 -7.66 8.12
C SER A 40 16.85 -8.76 7.08
N GLU A 41 17.76 -8.90 6.11
CA GLU A 41 17.77 -9.98 5.13
C GLU A 41 18.04 -11.34 5.80
N GLY A 42 18.99 -11.38 6.74
CA GLY A 42 19.27 -12.57 7.55
C GLY A 42 18.05 -13.02 8.37
N LEU A 43 17.30 -12.07 8.91
CA LEU A 43 16.04 -12.36 9.61
C LEU A 43 15.00 -12.97 8.67
N ALA A 44 14.84 -12.40 7.47
CA ALA A 44 13.91 -12.91 6.46
C ALA A 44 14.30 -14.32 5.99
N LEU A 45 15.59 -14.58 5.77
CA LEU A 45 16.13 -15.91 5.45
C LEU A 45 15.78 -16.93 6.53
N VAL A 46 16.09 -16.62 7.79
CA VAL A 46 15.85 -17.52 8.92
C VAL A 46 14.36 -17.77 9.14
N ALA A 47 13.51 -16.77 8.87
CA ALA A 47 12.05 -16.91 8.98
C ALA A 47 11.46 -17.79 7.88
N THR A 48 12.01 -17.73 6.66
CA THR A 48 11.42 -18.36 5.47
C THR A 48 12.03 -19.72 5.12
N LYS A 49 13.28 -19.98 5.50
CA LYS A 49 14.03 -21.22 5.18
C LYS A 49 14.07 -22.20 6.35
N GLN A 50 12.93 -22.42 6.99
CA GLN A 50 12.83 -23.26 8.19
C GLN A 50 13.32 -24.70 7.95
N GLU A 51 13.14 -25.21 6.73
CA GLU A 51 13.61 -26.53 6.28
C GLU A 51 15.14 -26.69 6.32
N LEU A 52 15.88 -25.58 6.22
CA LEU A 52 17.35 -25.59 6.28
C LEU A 52 17.87 -25.53 7.74
N LEU A 53 17.01 -25.19 8.70
CA LEU A 53 17.38 -25.01 10.11
C LEU A 53 17.24 -26.33 10.91
N THR A 54 17.97 -27.36 10.50
CA THR A 54 17.84 -28.74 11.03
C THR A 54 18.18 -28.87 12.53
N ASN A 55 19.00 -27.96 13.07
CA ASN A 55 19.36 -27.92 14.48
C ASN A 55 18.45 -27.01 15.33
N CYS A 56 17.42 -26.40 14.74
CA CYS A 56 16.48 -25.54 15.44
C CYS A 56 15.14 -26.26 15.65
N SER A 57 14.44 -25.91 16.73
CA SER A 57 13.05 -26.31 16.90
C SER A 57 12.18 -25.81 15.73
N LYS A 58 11.13 -26.55 15.39
CA LYS A 58 10.16 -26.15 14.36
C LYS A 58 9.63 -24.74 14.65
N TYR A 59 9.59 -23.90 13.62
CA TYR A 59 9.13 -22.51 13.66
C TYR A 59 9.98 -21.53 14.50
N LYS A 60 11.15 -21.94 15.00
CA LYS A 60 12.00 -21.05 15.81
C LYS A 60 12.41 -19.79 15.05
N GLY A 61 12.69 -19.90 13.75
CA GLY A 61 13.03 -18.76 12.90
C GLY A 61 11.88 -17.77 12.78
N GLN A 62 10.68 -18.26 12.48
CA GLN A 62 9.47 -17.44 12.41
C GLN A 62 9.17 -16.75 13.74
N TYR A 63 9.26 -17.46 14.86
CA TYR A 63 9.05 -16.88 16.19
C TYR A 63 10.05 -15.76 16.51
N CYS A 64 11.32 -15.96 16.16
CA CYS A 64 12.36 -14.94 16.30
C CYS A 64 12.01 -13.70 15.47
N ALA A 65 11.65 -13.88 14.20
CA ALA A 65 11.23 -12.80 13.32
C ALA A 65 10.03 -12.02 13.86
N SER A 66 8.97 -12.71 14.27
CA SER A 66 7.78 -12.05 14.84
C SER A 66 8.13 -11.26 16.10
N SER A 67 9.00 -11.79 16.97
CA SER A 67 9.44 -11.08 18.18
C SER A 67 10.25 -9.82 17.83
N VAL A 68 11.08 -9.87 16.79
CA VAL A 68 11.85 -8.71 16.30
C VAL A 68 10.95 -7.65 15.70
N VAL A 69 10.01 -8.03 14.83
CA VAL A 69 9.08 -7.08 14.19
C VAL A 69 8.26 -6.36 15.25
N LYS A 70 7.68 -7.11 16.19
CA LYS A 70 6.91 -6.54 17.31
C LYS A 70 7.73 -5.58 18.16
N GLU A 71 8.95 -5.97 18.53
CA GLU A 71 9.82 -5.13 19.34
C GLU A 71 10.26 -3.86 18.60
N VAL A 72 10.56 -3.97 17.30
CA VAL A 72 10.96 -2.81 16.48
C VAL A 72 9.83 -1.79 16.44
N PHE A 73 8.59 -2.21 16.15
CA PHE A 73 7.43 -1.32 15.99
C PHE A 73 6.61 -1.09 17.27
N SER A 74 7.08 -1.58 18.41
CA SER A 74 6.42 -1.39 19.73
C SER A 74 6.17 0.07 20.12
N ALA A 75 6.96 1.01 19.58
CA ALA A 75 6.77 2.44 19.74
C ALA A 75 6.09 3.04 18.50
N SER A 76 4.89 3.58 18.65
CA SER A 76 4.14 4.23 17.56
C SER A 76 4.61 5.67 17.31
N SER A 77 5.87 5.84 16.90
CA SER A 77 6.48 7.15 16.58
C SER A 77 6.73 7.30 15.09
N TRP A 78 6.37 8.45 14.51
CA TRP A 78 6.62 8.74 13.09
C TRP A 78 8.12 8.69 12.76
N GLN A 79 8.99 9.11 13.69
CA GLN A 79 10.45 9.06 13.52
C GLN A 79 10.92 7.63 13.36
N LEU A 80 10.36 6.68 14.11
CA LEU A 80 10.72 5.27 13.99
C LEU A 80 10.33 4.71 12.63
N TRP A 81 9.09 4.96 12.18
CA TRP A 81 8.63 4.55 10.85
C TRP A 81 9.50 5.18 9.75
N ALA A 82 9.88 6.46 9.88
CA ALA A 82 10.78 7.11 8.94
C ALA A 82 12.21 6.51 8.95
N SER A 83 12.71 6.14 10.14
CA SER A 83 14.06 5.60 10.37
C SER A 83 14.22 4.15 9.94
N THR A 84 13.12 3.42 9.80
CA THR A 84 13.11 1.99 9.46
C THR A 84 12.71 1.72 8.01
N GLN A 85 12.48 2.77 7.20
CA GLN A 85 12.06 2.64 5.80
C GLN A 85 13.00 1.73 4.97
N ASP A 86 14.29 1.69 5.32
CA ASP A 86 15.31 0.91 4.61
C ASP A 86 15.19 -0.61 4.82
N ILE A 87 14.44 -1.02 5.85
CA ILE A 87 14.31 -2.43 6.26
C ILE A 87 12.85 -2.90 6.36
N GLN A 88 11.85 -2.02 6.25
CA GLN A 88 10.42 -2.34 6.42
C GLN A 88 9.96 -3.49 5.52
N VAL A 89 10.38 -3.50 4.25
CA VAL A 89 10.09 -4.61 3.32
C VAL A 89 10.59 -5.94 3.87
N MET A 90 11.83 -5.99 4.34
CA MET A 90 12.43 -7.21 4.89
C MET A 90 11.74 -7.66 6.18
N LEU A 91 11.32 -6.71 7.03
CA LEU A 91 10.55 -7.00 8.24
C LEU A 91 9.16 -7.55 7.90
N ALA A 92 8.48 -6.98 6.91
CA ALA A 92 7.20 -7.48 6.41
C ALA A 92 7.31 -8.90 5.87
N GLU A 93 8.36 -9.20 5.11
CA GLU A 93 8.59 -10.57 4.64
C GLU A 93 9.03 -11.54 5.74
N SER A 94 9.72 -11.05 6.77
CA SER A 94 10.15 -11.88 7.90
C SER A 94 8.94 -12.36 8.72
N ALA A 95 8.01 -11.47 9.06
CA ALA A 95 6.81 -11.80 9.83
C ALA A 95 5.60 -11.00 9.33
N PRO A 96 4.96 -11.42 8.22
CA PRO A 96 3.87 -10.70 7.58
C PRO A 96 2.72 -10.37 8.52
N ASP A 97 2.22 -11.37 9.26
CA ASP A 97 1.09 -11.20 10.18
C ASP A 97 1.41 -10.17 11.26
N CYS A 98 2.58 -10.29 11.87
CA CYS A 98 3.01 -9.36 12.91
C CYS A 98 3.21 -7.95 12.33
N PHE A 99 3.84 -7.83 11.15
CA PHE A 99 4.09 -6.54 10.54
C PHE A 99 2.79 -5.81 10.22
N ILE A 100 1.83 -6.49 9.60
CA ILE A 100 0.56 -5.87 9.23
C ILE A 100 -0.27 -5.50 10.47
N ASP A 101 -0.23 -6.32 11.54
CA ASP A 101 -0.84 -5.97 12.83
C ASP A 101 -0.24 -4.68 13.40
N GLU A 102 1.10 -4.52 13.39
CA GLU A 102 1.75 -3.31 13.88
C GLU A 102 1.46 -2.07 13.02
N VAL A 103 1.29 -2.23 11.70
CA VAL A 103 0.87 -1.14 10.82
C VAL A 103 -0.56 -0.70 11.12
N GLU A 104 -1.50 -1.63 11.30
CA GLU A 104 -2.88 -1.31 11.68
C GLU A 104 -2.97 -0.64 13.05
N ASN A 105 -2.19 -1.13 14.02
CA ASN A 105 -2.08 -0.51 15.34
C ASN A 105 -1.54 0.93 15.25
N ALA A 106 -0.53 1.16 14.41
CA ALA A 106 0.03 2.49 14.22
C ALA A 106 -0.90 3.44 13.46
N ALA A 107 -1.64 2.94 12.45
CA ALA A 107 -2.60 3.74 11.68
C ALA A 107 -3.75 4.24 12.56
N SER A 108 -4.28 3.36 13.41
CA SER A 108 -5.35 3.65 14.36
C SER A 108 -4.89 4.34 15.66
N HIS A 109 -3.58 4.56 15.85
CA HIS A 109 -3.05 5.16 17.07
C HIS A 109 -3.47 6.64 17.21
N GLN A 110 -3.76 7.06 18.44
CA GLN A 110 -4.22 8.45 18.74
C GLN A 110 -3.23 9.53 18.28
N ASP A 111 -1.93 9.22 18.30
CA ASP A 111 -0.85 10.15 17.91
C ASP A 111 -0.70 10.29 16.39
N LYS A 112 -1.41 9.48 15.60
CA LYS A 112 -1.41 9.48 14.14
C LYS A 112 -0.01 9.62 13.52
N PRO A 113 0.88 8.63 13.76
CA PRO A 113 2.26 8.70 13.30
C PRO A 113 2.38 8.86 11.78
N PHE A 114 1.44 8.34 10.99
CA PHE A 114 1.49 8.47 9.53
C PHE A 114 1.10 9.87 9.03
N ASP A 115 0.17 10.57 9.68
CA ASP A 115 -0.13 11.99 9.40
C ASP A 115 1.13 12.85 9.64
N SER A 116 1.79 12.59 10.78
CA SER A 116 3.04 13.27 11.12
C SER A 116 4.13 12.98 10.08
N LEU A 117 4.18 11.74 9.57
CA LEU A 117 5.13 11.32 8.55
C LEU A 117 4.89 12.01 7.20
N PHE A 118 3.63 12.15 6.77
CA PHE A 118 3.28 12.94 5.59
C PHE A 118 3.67 14.41 5.74
N ALA A 119 3.47 14.99 6.93
CA ALA A 119 3.89 16.37 7.19
C ALA A 119 5.41 16.58 7.11
N GLN A 120 6.22 15.52 7.15
CA GLN A 120 7.67 15.59 7.01
C GLN A 120 8.19 15.68 5.57
N GLU A 121 7.32 15.59 4.55
CA GLU A 121 7.79 15.56 3.15
C GLU A 121 8.54 16.83 2.72
N GLY A 122 8.30 17.94 3.41
CA GLY A 122 8.91 19.25 3.14
C GLY A 122 8.40 19.89 1.83
N ILE A 123 8.88 21.09 1.54
CA ILE A 123 8.61 21.76 0.26
C ILE A 123 9.45 21.04 -0.81
N GLY A 124 8.78 20.44 -1.81
CA GLY A 124 9.39 19.55 -2.81
C GLY A 124 10.60 20.14 -3.55
N GLY A 125 11.40 19.27 -4.20
CA GLY A 125 12.67 19.63 -4.84
C GLY A 125 13.85 18.95 -4.16
N ILE A 126 15.01 19.62 -4.06
CA ILE A 126 16.24 19.07 -3.46
C ILE A 126 16.09 18.86 -1.94
N SER A 127 15.25 19.66 -1.28
CA SER A 127 14.98 19.61 0.16
C SER A 127 13.88 18.62 0.56
N GLY A 128 12.99 18.26 -0.36
CA GLY A 128 11.86 17.37 -0.08
C GLY A 128 12.29 15.90 -0.03
N ARG A 129 11.69 15.12 0.88
CA ARG A 129 11.93 13.68 1.00
C ARG A 129 10.66 12.92 1.33
N ASN A 130 10.35 11.86 0.59
CA ASN A 130 9.28 10.93 0.96
C ASN A 130 9.83 9.86 1.92
N TYR A 131 9.22 9.76 3.11
CA TYR A 131 9.59 8.79 4.14
C TYR A 131 8.64 7.58 4.22
N MET A 132 7.61 7.54 3.36
CA MET A 132 6.59 6.49 3.33
C MET A 132 6.98 5.31 2.43
N THR A 133 8.01 5.48 1.59
CA THR A 133 8.36 4.53 0.53
C THR A 133 8.57 3.11 1.04
N GLY A 134 9.28 2.93 2.17
CA GLY A 134 9.48 1.61 2.78
C GLY A 134 8.17 0.93 3.20
N LEU A 135 7.22 1.70 3.74
CA LEU A 135 5.94 1.20 4.23
C LEU A 135 5.04 0.81 3.06
N LEU A 136 4.94 1.68 2.04
CA LEU A 136 4.17 1.39 0.83
C LEU A 136 4.69 0.12 0.15
N TRP A 137 6.00 0.00 -0.04
CA TRP A 137 6.60 -1.19 -0.66
C TRP A 137 6.41 -2.44 0.19
N ALA A 138 6.44 -2.32 1.52
CA ALA A 138 6.15 -3.44 2.39
C ALA A 138 4.70 -3.93 2.22
N ILE A 139 3.72 -3.01 2.25
CA ILE A 139 2.30 -3.35 2.07
C ILE A 139 2.02 -3.89 0.66
N GLU A 140 2.61 -3.27 -0.37
CA GLU A 140 2.57 -3.76 -1.75
C GLU A 140 3.12 -5.18 -1.89
N GLY A 141 4.24 -5.47 -1.23
CA GLY A 141 4.82 -6.81 -1.19
C GLY A 141 3.89 -7.84 -0.56
N LEU A 142 3.21 -7.47 0.53
CA LEU A 142 2.20 -8.32 1.19
C LEU A 142 0.96 -8.53 0.30
N ALA A 143 0.50 -7.50 -0.41
CA ALA A 143 -0.68 -7.56 -1.28
C ALA A 143 -0.56 -8.60 -2.40
N TRP A 144 0.65 -9.06 -2.73
CA TRP A 144 0.85 -10.19 -3.64
C TRP A 144 0.21 -11.49 -3.17
N ALA A 145 0.11 -11.69 -1.85
CA ALA A 145 -0.50 -12.85 -1.24
C ALA A 145 -2.00 -12.61 -0.97
N PRO A 146 -2.91 -13.49 -1.45
CA PRO A 146 -4.35 -13.21 -1.39
C PRO A 146 -4.90 -13.08 0.04
N ASN A 147 -4.26 -13.72 1.02
CA ASN A 147 -4.66 -13.65 2.43
C ASN A 147 -4.32 -12.30 3.09
N TYR A 148 -3.42 -11.50 2.49
CA TYR A 148 -3.09 -10.15 2.98
C TYR A 148 -3.74 -9.04 2.15
N LEU A 149 -4.29 -9.36 0.97
CA LEU A 149 -4.82 -8.36 0.03
C LEU A 149 -5.85 -7.43 0.66
N SER A 150 -6.89 -7.97 1.30
CA SER A 150 -7.95 -7.14 1.88
C SER A 150 -7.44 -6.19 2.96
N ARG A 151 -6.58 -6.67 3.87
CA ARG A 151 -5.99 -5.84 4.92
C ARG A 151 -5.07 -4.77 4.34
N SER A 152 -4.25 -5.15 3.36
CA SER A 152 -3.36 -4.23 2.64
C SER A 152 -4.13 -3.08 1.99
N LEU A 153 -5.25 -3.38 1.31
CA LEU A 153 -6.07 -2.34 0.69
C LEU A 153 -6.73 -1.42 1.71
N VAL A 154 -7.26 -1.96 2.81
CA VAL A 154 -7.89 -1.15 3.86
C VAL A 154 -6.88 -0.21 4.52
N ILE A 155 -5.67 -0.70 4.83
CA ILE A 155 -4.57 0.13 5.37
C ILE A 155 -4.18 1.22 4.37
N LEU A 156 -3.99 0.88 3.09
CA LEU A 156 -3.67 1.88 2.07
C LEU A 156 -4.80 2.91 1.94
N GLY A 157 -6.06 2.50 2.10
CA GLY A 157 -7.21 3.40 2.11
C GLY A 157 -7.21 4.37 3.29
N GLU A 158 -6.82 3.89 4.47
CA GLU A 158 -6.66 4.74 5.66
C GLU A 158 -5.54 5.76 5.45
N LEU A 159 -4.36 5.30 5.01
CA LEU A 159 -3.22 6.15 4.70
C LEU A 159 -3.57 7.20 3.64
N ASP A 160 -4.33 6.81 2.61
CA ASP A 160 -4.78 7.70 1.56
C ASP A 160 -5.75 8.78 2.06
N SER A 161 -6.64 8.43 2.99
CA SER A 161 -7.63 9.38 3.52
C SER A 161 -6.98 10.49 4.37
N HIS A 162 -5.77 10.25 4.88
CA HIS A 162 -4.98 11.21 5.63
C HIS A 162 -3.86 11.85 4.80
N ASP A 163 -3.67 11.41 3.55
CA ASP A 163 -2.63 11.92 2.67
C ASP A 163 -2.96 13.36 2.21
N PRO A 164 -2.16 14.39 2.57
CA PRO A 164 -2.39 15.76 2.14
C PRO A 164 -2.12 15.98 0.64
N GLY A 165 -1.69 14.95 -0.08
CA GLY A 165 -1.22 15.03 -1.45
C GLY A 165 0.21 15.58 -1.54
N GLY A 166 0.64 15.91 -2.75
CA GLY A 166 1.99 16.39 -3.03
C GLY A 166 2.50 15.85 -4.37
N ASN A 167 3.81 16.02 -4.62
CA ASN A 167 4.39 15.78 -5.94
C ASN A 167 5.04 14.39 -6.11
N TRP A 168 4.95 13.52 -5.10
CA TRP A 168 5.46 12.16 -5.19
C TRP A 168 4.48 11.26 -5.92
N ALA A 169 4.99 10.42 -6.83
CA ALA A 169 4.18 9.37 -7.46
C ALA A 169 3.91 8.19 -6.51
N ASN A 170 4.82 7.93 -5.57
CA ASN A 170 4.70 6.83 -4.62
C ASN A 170 3.79 7.22 -3.44
N ARG A 171 2.48 7.12 -3.64
CA ARG A 171 1.42 7.47 -2.67
C ARG A 171 0.40 6.33 -2.53
N PRO A 172 -0.32 6.24 -1.39
CA PRO A 172 -1.20 5.11 -1.10
C PRO A 172 -2.25 4.83 -2.18
N LEU A 173 -2.90 5.86 -2.74
CA LEU A 173 -3.85 5.69 -3.85
C LEU A 173 -3.24 4.95 -5.04
N ASN A 174 -2.03 5.33 -5.43
CA ASN A 174 -1.34 4.74 -6.58
C ASN A 174 -0.95 3.28 -6.32
N SER A 175 -0.58 2.94 -5.08
CA SER A 175 -0.37 1.54 -4.68
C SER A 175 -1.66 0.73 -4.85
N ILE A 176 -2.82 1.23 -4.38
CA ILE A 176 -4.12 0.55 -4.55
C ILE A 176 -4.46 0.35 -6.03
N ILE A 177 -4.33 1.40 -6.84
CA ILE A 177 -4.60 1.35 -8.28
C ILE A 177 -3.73 0.28 -8.92
N ASN A 178 -2.42 0.31 -8.70
CA ASN A 178 -1.48 -0.66 -9.27
C ASN A 178 -1.81 -2.10 -8.85
N ILE A 179 -2.16 -2.33 -7.58
CA ILE A 179 -2.57 -3.66 -7.07
C ILE A 179 -3.79 -4.18 -7.84
N LEU A 180 -4.78 -3.32 -8.11
CA LEU A 180 -6.09 -3.69 -8.64
C LEU A 180 -6.26 -3.51 -10.16
N LEU A 181 -5.21 -3.19 -10.92
CA LEU A 181 -5.29 -3.04 -12.37
C LEU A 181 -5.94 -4.25 -13.05
N PRO A 182 -7.00 -4.08 -13.89
CA PRO A 182 -7.65 -5.20 -14.56
C PRO A 182 -6.77 -5.95 -15.56
N TRP A 183 -5.82 -5.24 -16.18
CA TRP A 183 -4.97 -5.77 -17.25
C TRP A 183 -3.59 -6.24 -16.77
N LEU A 184 -3.20 -5.89 -15.54
CA LEU A 184 -1.96 -6.32 -14.90
C LEU A 184 -2.07 -6.18 -13.37
N PRO A 185 -2.90 -7.01 -12.71
CA PRO A 185 -3.05 -6.95 -11.27
C PRO A 185 -1.73 -7.33 -10.60
N HIS A 186 -1.32 -6.57 -9.59
CA HIS A 186 -0.12 -6.86 -8.81
C HIS A 186 -0.45 -7.69 -7.58
N THR A 187 -1.17 -8.78 -7.81
CA THR A 187 -1.53 -9.78 -6.81
C THR A 187 -1.74 -11.13 -7.46
N THR A 188 -1.57 -12.21 -6.69
CA THR A 188 -1.92 -13.57 -7.12
C THR A 188 -3.37 -13.94 -6.81
N ALA A 189 -4.13 -13.02 -6.21
CA ALA A 189 -5.55 -13.21 -5.95
C ALA A 189 -6.35 -13.32 -7.26
N ASP A 190 -7.31 -14.23 -7.31
CA ASP A 190 -8.32 -14.33 -8.37
C ASP A 190 -9.29 -13.13 -8.35
N ILE A 191 -10.14 -13.00 -9.40
CA ILE A 191 -11.12 -11.91 -9.48
C ILE A 191 -11.96 -11.83 -8.20
N ASP A 192 -12.52 -12.94 -7.73
CA ASP A 192 -13.44 -12.94 -6.60
C ASP A 192 -12.79 -12.35 -5.34
N ARG A 193 -11.54 -12.71 -5.07
CA ARG A 193 -10.77 -12.15 -3.95
C ARG A 193 -10.39 -10.69 -4.18
N ARG A 194 -10.06 -10.28 -5.41
CA ARG A 194 -9.80 -8.86 -5.75
C ARG A 194 -11.05 -8.01 -5.52
N ILE A 195 -12.22 -8.47 -5.94
CA ILE A 195 -13.50 -7.78 -5.74
C ILE A 195 -13.89 -7.76 -4.27
N ALA A 196 -13.72 -8.86 -3.53
CA ALA A 196 -13.98 -8.90 -2.10
C ALA A 196 -13.09 -7.92 -1.31
N ALA A 197 -11.80 -7.85 -1.66
CA ALA A 197 -10.86 -6.91 -1.06
C ALA A 197 -11.22 -5.45 -1.40
N PHE A 198 -11.60 -5.16 -2.65
CA PHE A 198 -12.09 -3.84 -3.04
C PHE A 198 -13.37 -3.46 -2.26
N ASN A 199 -14.31 -4.38 -2.08
CA ASN A 199 -15.54 -4.11 -1.32
C ASN A 199 -15.26 -3.83 0.17
N ALA A 200 -14.21 -4.45 0.74
CA ALA A 200 -13.74 -4.09 2.07
C ALA A 200 -13.21 -2.65 2.10
N LEU A 201 -12.34 -2.28 1.15
CA LEU A 201 -11.88 -0.89 0.99
C LEU A 201 -13.05 0.09 0.83
N ALA A 202 -14.03 -0.22 -0.01
CA ALA A 202 -15.18 0.65 -0.25
C ALA A 202 -16.10 0.83 0.97
N ARG A 203 -16.13 -0.16 1.86
CA ARG A 203 -16.88 -0.07 3.11
C ARG A 203 -16.18 0.80 4.14
N GLU A 204 -14.86 0.62 4.32
CA GLU A 204 -14.09 1.36 5.33
C GLU A 204 -13.73 2.78 4.84
N TRP A 205 -13.36 2.93 3.57
CA TRP A 205 -12.84 4.17 2.97
C TRP A 205 -13.55 4.50 1.63
N PRO A 206 -14.83 4.89 1.66
CA PRO A 206 -15.65 5.05 0.46
C PRO A 206 -15.18 6.13 -0.51
N ASP A 207 -14.50 7.18 -0.03
CA ASP A 207 -13.97 8.25 -0.89
C ASP A 207 -12.71 7.81 -1.63
N THR A 208 -11.79 7.14 -0.95
CA THR A 208 -10.64 6.49 -1.61
C THR A 208 -11.12 5.48 -2.64
N ALA A 209 -12.07 4.62 -2.29
CA ALA A 209 -12.60 3.60 -3.20
C ALA A 209 -13.23 4.21 -4.47
N TRP A 210 -13.92 5.34 -4.35
CA TRP A 210 -14.43 6.09 -5.49
C TRP A 210 -13.31 6.52 -6.44
N ARG A 211 -12.28 7.19 -5.90
CA ARG A 211 -11.12 7.65 -6.69
C ARG A 211 -10.39 6.48 -7.36
N VAL A 212 -10.28 5.35 -6.66
CA VAL A 212 -9.71 4.11 -7.22
C VAL A 212 -10.53 3.62 -8.41
N LEU A 213 -11.85 3.49 -8.28
CA LEU A 213 -12.69 3.01 -9.38
C LEU A 213 -12.60 3.89 -10.61
N VAL A 214 -12.67 5.21 -10.42
CA VAL A 214 -12.50 6.16 -11.53
C VAL A 214 -11.19 5.91 -12.26
N GLN A 215 -10.08 5.71 -11.55
CA GLN A 215 -8.78 5.43 -12.18
C GLN A 215 -8.68 4.04 -12.84
N LEU A 216 -9.49 3.07 -12.38
CA LEU A 216 -9.55 1.71 -12.94
C LEU A 216 -10.54 1.57 -14.10
N LEU A 217 -11.31 2.62 -14.43
CA LEU A 217 -12.13 2.65 -15.64
C LEU A 217 -11.26 2.52 -16.91
N PRO A 218 -11.83 1.97 -17.99
CA PRO A 218 -11.17 1.91 -19.30
C PRO A 218 -10.48 3.24 -19.68
N ASN A 219 -9.24 3.12 -20.17
CA ASN A 219 -8.41 4.22 -20.68
C ASN A 219 -7.90 5.25 -19.65
N ASN A 220 -8.30 5.19 -18.38
CA ASN A 220 -7.81 6.14 -17.36
C ASN A 220 -6.39 5.78 -16.89
N THR A 221 -6.16 4.53 -16.46
CA THR A 221 -4.81 4.03 -16.15
C THR A 221 -4.33 3.02 -17.19
N GLN A 222 -3.40 3.46 -18.05
CA GLN A 222 -2.86 2.66 -19.16
C GLN A 222 -1.39 2.25 -18.97
N VAL A 223 -0.71 2.84 -17.99
CA VAL A 223 0.69 2.55 -17.66
C VAL A 223 0.83 2.34 -16.16
N THR A 224 1.83 1.55 -15.79
CA THR A 224 2.16 1.30 -14.38
C THR A 224 3.67 1.13 -14.23
N SER A 225 4.22 1.66 -13.14
CA SER A 225 5.57 1.32 -12.67
C SER A 225 5.62 -0.04 -11.96
N GLY A 226 4.45 -0.64 -11.72
CA GLY A 226 4.25 -1.82 -10.90
C GLY A 226 4.32 -1.54 -9.40
N THR A 227 4.27 -2.62 -8.63
CA THR A 227 4.41 -2.62 -7.17
C THR A 227 5.66 -3.37 -6.75
N HIS A 228 6.07 -3.18 -5.50
CA HIS A 228 7.16 -3.95 -4.92
C HIS A 228 6.91 -5.47 -5.04
N ILE A 229 7.93 -6.22 -5.48
CA ILE A 229 7.89 -7.68 -5.63
C ILE A 229 8.62 -8.32 -4.44
N PRO A 230 7.95 -9.21 -3.66
CA PRO A 230 8.57 -9.88 -2.52
C PRO A 230 9.78 -10.73 -2.95
N THR A 231 10.80 -10.77 -2.09
CA THR A 231 12.11 -11.38 -2.34
C THR A 231 12.28 -12.74 -1.66
N PHE A 232 11.84 -12.87 -0.41
CA PHE A 232 12.08 -14.05 0.43
C PHE A 232 10.85 -14.96 0.55
N ARG A 233 9.65 -14.39 0.56
CA ARG A 233 8.40 -15.17 0.55
C ARG A 233 7.97 -15.47 -0.87
N ASN A 234 7.67 -16.74 -1.13
CA ASN A 234 7.15 -17.22 -2.40
C ASN A 234 5.66 -16.91 -2.56
N PHE A 235 5.26 -15.65 -2.41
CA PHE A 235 3.88 -15.22 -2.67
C PHE A 235 3.51 -15.28 -4.15
N ILE A 236 4.52 -15.21 -5.02
CA ILE A 236 4.37 -15.37 -6.47
C ILE A 236 4.97 -16.73 -6.86
N PRO A 237 4.14 -17.72 -7.22
CA PRO A 237 4.63 -19.01 -7.66
C PRO A 237 5.53 -18.91 -8.91
N ASN A 238 6.48 -19.84 -9.04
CA ASN A 238 7.29 -19.96 -10.25
C ASN A 238 6.38 -20.20 -11.46
N GLY A 239 6.59 -19.42 -12.53
CA GLY A 239 5.77 -19.50 -13.74
C GLY A 239 4.39 -18.81 -13.63
N PHE A 240 4.12 -18.07 -12.56
CA PHE A 240 2.89 -17.29 -12.43
C PHE A 240 2.78 -16.28 -13.59
N ASN A 241 1.71 -16.39 -14.39
CA ASN A 241 1.41 -15.43 -15.43
C ASN A 241 0.74 -14.21 -14.80
N LYS A 242 1.48 -13.09 -14.74
CA LYS A 242 0.96 -11.82 -14.21
C LYS A 242 -0.13 -11.20 -15.08
N ARG A 243 -0.22 -11.56 -16.36
CA ARG A 243 -1.23 -11.01 -17.26
C ARG A 243 -2.48 -11.89 -17.24
N PRO A 244 -3.63 -11.37 -16.80
CA PRO A 244 -4.88 -12.10 -16.81
C PRO A 244 -5.31 -12.37 -18.26
N SER A 245 -6.21 -13.34 -18.43
CA SER A 245 -6.81 -13.58 -19.74
C SER A 245 -7.61 -12.36 -20.22
N GLY A 246 -7.85 -12.25 -21.53
CA GLY A 246 -8.68 -11.17 -22.06
C GLY A 246 -10.11 -11.18 -21.49
N ASP A 247 -10.66 -12.36 -21.22
CA ASP A 247 -11.99 -12.52 -20.62
C ASP A 247 -12.01 -12.16 -19.13
N GLU A 248 -10.95 -12.52 -18.39
CA GLU A 248 -10.78 -12.14 -16.99
C GLU A 248 -10.67 -10.60 -16.85
N CYS A 249 -9.83 -9.97 -17.69
CA CYS A 249 -9.68 -8.52 -17.74
C CYS A 249 -11.01 -7.83 -18.05
N ARG A 250 -11.74 -8.30 -19.07
CA ARG A 250 -13.07 -7.80 -19.42
C ARG A 250 -14.01 -7.91 -18.23
N THR A 251 -14.13 -9.10 -17.63
CA THR A 251 -15.00 -9.38 -16.48
C THR A 251 -14.76 -8.40 -15.32
N GLN A 252 -13.49 -8.16 -14.97
CA GLN A 252 -13.15 -7.22 -13.90
C GLN A 252 -13.52 -5.77 -14.24
N ILE A 253 -13.32 -5.35 -15.49
CA ILE A 253 -13.75 -4.02 -15.98
C ILE A 253 -15.28 -3.88 -15.87
N GLU A 254 -16.04 -4.92 -16.20
CA GLU A 254 -17.51 -4.89 -16.09
C GLU A 254 -17.96 -4.69 -14.63
N ILE A 255 -17.34 -5.43 -13.70
CA ILE A 255 -17.62 -5.33 -12.27
C ILE A 255 -17.25 -3.94 -11.74
N TYR A 256 -16.07 -3.40 -12.08
CA TYR A 256 -15.68 -2.06 -11.65
C TYR A 256 -16.58 -0.96 -12.23
N THR A 257 -17.01 -1.10 -13.48
CA THR A 257 -17.97 -0.16 -14.09
C THR A 257 -19.31 -0.20 -13.34
N GLN A 258 -19.80 -1.39 -13.02
CA GLN A 258 -21.03 -1.56 -12.25
C GLN A 258 -20.92 -0.95 -10.84
N LEU A 259 -19.83 -1.22 -10.12
CA LEU A 259 -19.57 -0.65 -8.79
C LEU A 259 -19.47 0.87 -8.84
N THR A 260 -18.91 1.44 -9.92
CA THR A 260 -18.83 2.89 -10.12
C THR A 260 -20.24 3.49 -10.21
N ILE A 261 -21.11 2.91 -11.04
CA ILE A 261 -22.51 3.34 -11.19
C ILE A 261 -23.25 3.25 -9.85
N GLU A 262 -23.05 2.16 -9.11
CA GLU A 262 -23.69 1.96 -7.80
C GLU A 262 -23.24 3.01 -6.76
N LEU A 263 -21.94 3.30 -6.67
CA LEU A 263 -21.43 4.34 -5.77
C LEU A 263 -21.87 5.74 -6.19
N ALA A 264 -21.96 6.01 -7.50
CA ALA A 264 -22.44 7.28 -8.03
C ALA A 264 -23.93 7.49 -7.69
N SER A 265 -24.76 6.43 -7.80
CA SER A 265 -26.20 6.52 -7.49
C SER A 265 -26.53 6.99 -6.06
N LYS A 266 -25.55 6.88 -5.14
CA LYS A 266 -25.68 7.24 -3.73
C LYS A 266 -25.15 8.65 -3.40
N SER A 267 -24.58 9.37 -4.36
CA SER A 267 -23.99 10.70 -4.13
C SER A 267 -24.13 11.60 -5.36
N SER A 268 -24.80 12.74 -5.18
CA SER A 268 -24.96 13.74 -6.25
C SER A 268 -23.63 14.28 -6.77
N LEU A 269 -22.62 14.44 -5.89
CA LEU A 269 -21.27 14.86 -6.29
C LEU A 269 -20.60 13.83 -7.20
N ARG A 270 -20.75 12.54 -6.88
CA ARG A 270 -20.19 11.45 -7.70
C ARG A 270 -20.93 11.28 -9.02
N LEU A 271 -22.21 11.66 -9.10
CA LEU A 271 -22.93 11.72 -10.37
C LEU A 271 -22.35 12.77 -11.32
N VAL A 272 -21.91 13.93 -10.80
CA VAL A 272 -21.25 14.96 -11.62
C VAL A 272 -19.92 14.42 -12.16
N ASP A 273 -19.09 13.82 -11.30
CA ASP A 273 -17.81 13.22 -11.69
C ASP A 273 -17.99 12.03 -12.67
N LEU A 274 -19.07 11.24 -12.51
CA LEU A 274 -19.44 10.20 -13.47
C LEU A 274 -19.74 10.75 -14.87
N VAL A 275 -20.36 11.93 -14.98
CA VAL A 275 -20.61 12.58 -16.27
C VAL A 275 -19.30 12.95 -16.95
N GLU A 276 -18.32 13.44 -16.20
CA GLU A 276 -16.99 13.79 -16.72
C GLU A 276 -16.24 12.55 -17.22
N ASN A 277 -16.48 11.39 -16.61
CA ASN A 277 -15.85 10.11 -16.96
C ASN A 277 -16.73 9.21 -17.85
N ILE A 278 -17.84 9.70 -18.40
CA ILE A 278 -18.83 8.85 -19.09
C ILE A 278 -18.26 8.16 -20.33
N GLY A 279 -17.30 8.80 -21.00
CA GLY A 279 -16.60 8.24 -22.16
C GLY A 279 -15.61 7.12 -21.81
N SER A 280 -15.24 7.01 -20.54
CA SER A 280 -14.35 5.96 -20.03
C SER A 280 -15.13 4.74 -19.51
N LEU A 281 -16.47 4.77 -19.47
CA LEU A 281 -17.26 3.62 -19.05
C LEU A 281 -17.20 2.50 -20.09
N ALA A 282 -17.30 1.26 -19.62
CA ALA A 282 -17.40 0.12 -20.52
C ALA A 282 -18.66 0.23 -21.41
N PRO A 283 -18.57 0.01 -22.74
CA PRO A 283 -19.66 0.32 -23.68
C PRO A 283 -21.02 -0.30 -23.32
N PHE A 284 -21.04 -1.51 -22.78
CA PHE A 284 -22.27 -2.23 -22.41
C PHE A 284 -22.95 -1.70 -21.14
N LYS A 285 -22.31 -0.79 -20.39
CA LYS A 285 -22.88 -0.10 -19.22
C LYS A 285 -23.20 1.37 -19.45
N PHE A 286 -22.95 1.87 -20.67
CA PHE A 286 -23.25 3.25 -21.02
C PHE A 286 -24.74 3.56 -20.84
N ASP A 287 -25.63 2.68 -21.32
CA ASP A 287 -27.08 2.86 -21.19
C ASP A 287 -27.56 2.87 -19.73
N ASP A 288 -26.96 2.03 -18.87
CA ASP A 288 -27.26 2.00 -17.43
C ASP A 288 -26.88 3.34 -16.76
N ALA A 289 -25.72 3.90 -17.11
CA ALA A 289 -25.28 5.21 -16.62
C ALA A 289 -26.17 6.34 -17.12
N ILE A 290 -26.55 6.34 -18.41
CA ILE A 290 -27.48 7.34 -18.98
C ILE A 290 -28.84 7.27 -18.30
N LYS A 291 -29.37 6.06 -18.06
CA LYS A 291 -30.63 5.87 -17.34
C LYS A 291 -30.56 6.43 -15.92
N LEU A 292 -29.48 6.14 -15.19
CA LEU A 292 -29.26 6.68 -13.84
C LEU A 292 -29.29 8.22 -13.82
N LEU A 293 -28.58 8.86 -14.76
CA LEU A 293 -28.53 10.31 -14.89
C LEU A 293 -29.90 10.90 -15.26
N TYR A 294 -30.62 10.24 -16.16
CA TYR A 294 -31.98 10.63 -16.54
C TYR A 294 -32.95 10.57 -15.35
N ASP A 295 -32.95 9.48 -14.59
CA ASP A 295 -33.80 9.32 -13.40
C ASP A 295 -33.47 10.34 -12.31
N PHE A 296 -32.18 10.66 -12.12
CA PHE A 296 -31.75 11.72 -11.21
C PHE A 296 -32.26 13.10 -11.65
N SER A 297 -32.22 13.40 -12.95
CA SER A 297 -32.72 14.68 -13.49
C SER A 297 -34.23 14.87 -13.28
N LYS A 298 -35.00 13.77 -13.27
CA LYS A 298 -36.45 13.79 -13.04
C LYS A 298 -36.84 14.01 -11.59
N LYS A 299 -36.06 13.49 -10.63
CA LYS A 299 -36.34 13.60 -9.20
C LYS A 299 -36.05 15.00 -8.63
N ASN A 300 -35.23 15.80 -9.32
CA ASN A 300 -34.82 17.14 -8.91
C ASN A 300 -35.51 18.26 -9.71
N ARG A 301 -36.60 17.95 -10.43
CA ARG A 301 -37.53 18.92 -11.03
C ARG A 301 -38.77 19.05 -10.15
#